data_AF-A0A6A5A157-F1
#
_entry.id   AF-A0A6A5A157-F1
#
_cell.length_a   1.000
_cell.length_b   1.000
_cell.length_c   1.000
_cell.angle_alpha   90.00
_cell.angle_beta   90.00
_cell.angle_gamma   90.00
#
_symmetry.space_group_name_H-M   'P 1'
#
loop_
_entity.id
_entity.type
_entity.pdbx_description
1 polymer ?
#
loop_
_entity_poly.entity_id
_entity_poly.type
_entity_poly.pdbx_seq_one_letter_code
_entity_poly.pdbx_strand_id
1 'polypeptide(L)'
;MQRYCAVCSFERDLRLIKTQRCSVHQVYLCTKAHVAHIGDQTMVASNLCPHIAWDCWDKFHRFYEPKGLFKANGKIDRSNDLYKAKKANKSEKPNKPSAKKALIL
;
A
#
# COMPACT_ATOMS: atom_id res chain seq x y z
N MET A 1 12.25 8.63 -13.86
CA MET A 1 10.97 9.07 -13.25
C MET A 1 10.09 7.84 -13.02
N GLN A 2 9.66 7.56 -11.78
CA GLN A 2 8.77 6.41 -11.50
C GLN A 2 7.36 6.72 -12.03
N ARG A 3 6.92 5.96 -13.02
CA ARG A 3 5.58 6.07 -13.65
C ARG A 3 4.56 5.09 -13.05
N TYR A 4 4.81 4.62 -11.83
CA TYR A 4 3.99 3.57 -11.21
C TYR A 4 2.86 4.18 -10.39
N CYS A 5 1.76 3.46 -10.27
CA CYS A 5 0.62 3.88 -9.48
C CYS A 5 1.02 4.00 -8.00
N ALA A 6 0.88 5.18 -7.42
CA ALA A 6 1.24 5.45 -6.03
C ALA A 6 0.44 4.57 -5.05
N VAL A 7 -0.87 4.43 -5.29
CA VAL A 7 -1.77 3.59 -4.48
C VAL A 7 -1.40 2.12 -4.61
N CYS A 8 -1.20 1.59 -5.82
CA CYS A 8 -0.86 0.17 -5.98
C CYS A 8 0.54 -0.17 -5.48
N SER A 9 1.49 0.76 -5.62
CA SER A 9 2.82 0.62 -5.03
C SER A 9 2.72 0.57 -3.50
N PHE A 10 1.82 1.35 -2.90
CA PHE A 10 1.63 1.34 -1.45
C PHE A 10 0.81 0.15 -0.96
N GLU A 11 -0.31 -0.19 -1.57
CA GLU A 11 -1.18 -1.27 -1.09
C GLU A 11 -0.60 -2.65 -1.41
N ARG A 12 -0.03 -2.83 -2.61
CA ARG A 12 0.25 -4.17 -3.18
C ARG A 12 1.72 -4.40 -3.49
N ASP A 13 2.57 -3.38 -3.32
CA ASP A 13 3.96 -3.37 -3.80
C ASP A 13 4.06 -3.69 -5.32
N LEU A 14 2.96 -3.47 -6.06
CA LEU A 14 2.85 -3.75 -7.48
C LEU A 14 3.15 -2.50 -8.31
N ARG A 15 3.82 -2.72 -9.44
CA ARG A 15 4.14 -1.71 -10.43
C ARG A 15 3.23 -1.87 -11.64
N LEU A 16 2.14 -1.10 -11.67
CA LEU A 16 1.22 -1.09 -12.81
C LEU A 16 1.74 -0.22 -13.96
N ILE A 17 1.44 -0.63 -15.20
CA ILE A 17 2.05 -0.13 -16.43
C ILE A 17 1.28 1.06 -17.03
N LYS A 18 -0.06 1.11 -16.93
CA LYS A 18 -0.88 2.23 -17.43
C LYS A 18 -1.31 3.15 -16.30
N THR A 19 -0.66 4.31 -16.22
CA THR A 19 -0.95 5.36 -15.23
C THR A 19 -1.19 6.70 -15.90
N GLN A 20 -1.95 7.56 -15.23
CA GLN A 20 -2.13 8.96 -15.58
C GLN A 20 -1.67 9.83 -14.41
N ARG A 21 -1.16 11.02 -14.72
CA ARG A 21 -0.67 11.96 -13.71
C ARG A 21 -1.84 12.82 -13.22
N CYS A 22 -2.05 12.87 -11.91
CA CYS A 22 -2.90 13.89 -11.30
C CYS A 22 -2.21 15.25 -11.47
N SER A 23 -2.86 16.18 -12.17
CA SER A 23 -2.34 17.53 -12.42
C SER A 23 -2.23 18.36 -11.14
N VAL A 24 -3.10 18.12 -10.16
CA VAL A 24 -3.11 18.84 -8.88
C VAL A 24 -2.00 18.35 -7.95
N HIS A 25 -1.96 17.04 -7.70
CA HIS A 25 -1.09 16.43 -6.68
C HIS A 25 0.20 15.83 -7.24
N GLN A 26 0.39 15.91 -8.56
CA GLN A 26 1.59 15.46 -9.27
C GLN A 26 1.94 13.96 -9.10
N VAL A 27 0.99 13.14 -8.61
CA VAL A 27 1.08 11.68 -8.45
C VAL A 27 0.67 10.92 -9.71
N TYR A 28 1.21 9.72 -9.91
CA TYR A 28 0.75 8.79 -10.95
C TYR A 28 -0.24 7.78 -10.36
N LEU A 29 -1.40 7.62 -11.00
CA LEU A 29 -2.48 6.73 -10.57
C LEU A 29 -2.94 5.84 -11.73
N CYS A 30 -3.35 4.61 -11.42
CA CYS A 30 -3.82 3.67 -12.42
C CYS A 30 -5.11 4.18 -13.10
N THR A 31 -5.25 4.04 -14.42
CA THR A 31 -6.50 4.44 -15.13
C THR A 31 -7.53 3.33 -15.22
N LYS A 32 -7.10 2.09 -15.02
CA LYS A 32 -8.03 0.95 -14.96
C LYS A 32 -8.48 0.78 -13.53
N ALA A 33 -9.79 0.76 -13.31
CA ALA A 33 -10.35 0.17 -12.11
C ALA A 33 -9.93 -1.29 -12.07
N HIS A 34 -8.92 -1.60 -11.26
CA HIS A 34 -8.58 -2.99 -11.00
C HIS A 34 -9.63 -3.50 -10.05
N VAL A 35 -10.50 -4.40 -10.53
CA VAL A 35 -11.39 -5.21 -9.67
C VAL A 35 -10.53 -5.65 -8.51
N ALA A 36 -10.86 -5.17 -7.32
CA ALA A 36 -10.06 -5.51 -6.18
C ALA A 36 -10.06 -7.03 -6.07
N HIS A 37 -8.87 -7.62 -6.05
CA HIS A 37 -8.76 -9.05 -5.91
C HIS A 37 -9.26 -9.39 -4.50
N ILE A 38 -10.52 -9.80 -4.46
CA ILE A 38 -11.23 -10.46 -3.36
C ILE A 38 -10.38 -11.63 -2.81
N GLY A 39 -9.39 -12.15 -3.55
CA GLY A 39 -8.53 -13.27 -3.17
C GLY A 39 -7.35 -12.98 -2.25
N ASP A 40 -6.96 -11.71 -1.99
CA ASP A 40 -5.93 -11.35 -0.99
C ASP A 40 -6.58 -10.70 0.26
N GLN A 41 -7.78 -11.16 0.59
CA GLN A 41 -8.62 -10.67 1.70
C GLN A 41 -8.03 -10.90 3.10
N THR A 42 -6.94 -11.65 3.22
CA THR A 42 -6.54 -12.20 4.52
C THR A 42 -5.96 -11.17 5.48
N MET A 43 -5.63 -9.95 5.05
CA MET A 43 -5.23 -8.88 5.96
C MET A 43 -5.66 -7.54 5.37
N VAL A 44 -6.91 -7.13 5.64
CA VAL A 44 -7.24 -5.70 5.71
C VAL A 44 -6.45 -5.15 6.91
N ALA A 45 -5.15 -4.97 6.74
CA ALA A 45 -4.34 -4.27 7.72
C ALA A 45 -4.99 -2.90 7.87
N SER A 46 -5.29 -2.49 9.10
CA SER A 46 -5.97 -1.23 9.46
C SER A 46 -5.33 0.05 8.88
N ASN A 47 -4.24 -0.12 8.13
CA ASN A 47 -3.36 0.88 7.54
C ASN A 47 -3.60 1.05 6.03
N LEU A 48 -4.51 0.27 5.43
CA LEU A 48 -4.91 0.36 4.03
C LEU A 48 -6.32 0.96 3.89
N CYS A 49 -6.68 1.39 2.68
CA CYS A 49 -8.02 1.90 2.41
C CYS A 49 -9.04 0.74 2.49
N PRO A 50 -10.08 0.84 3.33
CA PRO A 50 -11.08 -0.23 3.48
C PRO A 50 -12.06 -0.30 2.29
N HIS A 51 -12.15 0.76 1.48
CA HIS A 51 -13.04 0.80 0.33
C HIS A 51 -12.44 0.09 -0.87
N ILE A 52 -12.66 -1.21 -0.90
CA ILE A 52 -12.18 -2.15 -1.92
C ILE A 52 -12.73 -1.82 -3.31
N ALA A 53 -13.99 -1.36 -3.40
CA ALA A 53 -14.63 -1.01 -4.67
C ALA A 53 -14.12 0.30 -5.30
N TRP A 54 -13.38 1.11 -4.55
CA TRP A 54 -12.80 2.35 -5.06
C TRP A 54 -11.60 2.08 -5.95
N ASP A 55 -11.52 2.84 -7.04
CA ASP A 55 -10.34 2.79 -7.91
C ASP A 55 -9.14 3.52 -7.28
N CYS A 56 -8.00 3.49 -7.95
CA CYS A 56 -6.79 4.18 -7.45
C CYS A 56 -7.00 5.69 -7.28
N TRP A 57 -7.91 6.30 -8.05
CA TRP A 57 -8.18 7.73 -8.03
C TRP A 57 -9.00 8.12 -6.81
N ASP A 58 -10.11 7.43 -6.57
CA ASP A 58 -10.95 7.60 -5.39
C ASP A 58 -10.17 7.30 -4.11
N LYS A 59 -9.45 6.17 -4.06
CA LYS A 59 -8.61 5.83 -2.90
C LYS A 59 -7.58 6.92 -2.60
N PHE A 60 -6.97 7.48 -3.63
CA PHE A 60 -6.01 8.57 -3.44
C PHE A 60 -6.69 9.81 -2.88
N HIS A 61 -7.66 10.38 -3.59
CA HIS A 61 -8.24 11.69 -3.22
C HIS A 61 -9.11 11.65 -1.97
N ARG A 62 -9.78 10.53 -1.69
CA ARG A 62 -10.75 10.45 -0.59
C ARG A 62 -10.16 9.88 0.70
N PHE A 63 -9.06 9.13 0.63
CA PHE A 63 -8.50 8.45 1.79
C PHE A 63 -7.02 8.79 2.03
N TYR A 64 -6.16 8.64 1.04
CA TYR A 64 -4.72 8.75 1.27
C TYR A 64 -4.17 10.19 1.25
N GLU A 65 -4.73 11.03 0.38
CA GLU A 65 -4.37 12.45 0.29
C GLU A 65 -4.78 13.21 1.56
N PRO A 66 -6.02 13.11 2.08
CA PRO A 66 -6.41 13.80 3.31
C PRO A 66 -5.64 13.32 4.55
N LYS A 67 -5.11 12.09 4.50
CA LYS A 67 -4.27 11.51 5.56
C LYS A 67 -2.79 11.86 5.42
N GLY A 68 -2.39 12.61 4.40
CA GLY A 68 -1.02 13.05 4.18
C GLY A 68 -0.04 11.91 3.90
N LEU A 69 -0.51 10.77 3.35
CA LEU A 69 0.38 9.64 3.05
C LEU A 69 1.38 9.99 1.93
N PHE A 70 0.95 10.81 0.98
CA PHE A 70 1.77 11.22 -0.15
C PHE A 70 2.10 12.70 -0.03
N LYS A 71 3.38 13.04 -0.20
CA LYS A 71 3.85 14.42 -0.29
C LYS A 71 3.45 15.03 -1.64
N ALA A 72 3.54 16.35 -1.77
CA ALA A 72 3.20 17.10 -2.98
C ALA A 72 3.96 16.67 -4.26
N ASN A 73 5.04 15.90 -4.15
CA ASN A 73 5.78 15.33 -5.28
C ASN A 73 5.44 13.85 -5.56
N GLY A 74 4.38 13.35 -4.93
CA GLY A 74 3.93 11.97 -5.01
C GLY A 74 4.82 10.94 -4.32
N LYS A 75 5.84 11.37 -3.57
CA LYS A 75 6.62 10.46 -2.73
C LYS A 75 5.81 10.11 -1.48
N ILE A 76 5.91 8.85 -1.06
CA ILE A 76 5.32 8.40 0.20
C ILE A 76 6.04 9.08 1.37
N ASP A 77 5.27 9.61 2.32
CA ASP A 77 5.80 10.09 3.58
C ASP A 77 6.05 8.93 4.54
N ARG A 78 7.34 8.69 4.85
CA ARG A 78 7.76 7.60 5.73
C ARG A 78 7.49 7.90 7.21
N SER A 79 7.23 9.15 7.54
CA SER A 79 6.84 9.56 8.90
C SER A 79 5.35 9.36 9.15
N ASN A 80 4.55 9.12 8.10
CA ASN A 80 3.11 8.91 8.21
C ASN A 80 2.78 7.59 8.93
N ASP A 81 1.73 7.61 9.75
CA ASP A 81 1.34 6.47 10.56
C ASP A 81 0.89 5.28 9.72
N LEU A 82 0.22 5.52 8.58
CA LEU A 82 -0.15 4.44 7.65
C LEU A 82 1.09 3.73 7.10
N TYR A 83 2.15 4.48 6.79
CA TYR A 83 3.40 3.91 6.31
C TYR A 83 4.10 3.10 7.39
N LYS A 84 4.24 3.67 8.60
CA LYS A 84 4.86 2.99 9.74
C LYS A 84 4.13 1.69 10.08
N ALA A 85 2.80 1.74 10.11
CA ALA A 85 1.99 0.60 10.46
C ALA A 85 1.98 -0.47 9.36
N LYS A 86 1.99 -0.11 8.07
CA LYS A 86 2.26 -1.09 6.98
C LYS A 86 3.63 -1.74 7.15
N LYS A 87 4.67 -0.97 7.49
CA LYS A 87 6.03 -1.48 7.70
C LYS A 87 6.09 -2.44 8.90
N ALA A 88 5.44 -2.11 10.02
CA ALA A 88 5.35 -2.95 11.21
C ALA A 88 4.73 -4.32 10.89
N ASN A 89 3.60 -4.33 10.16
CA ASN A 89 2.93 -5.55 9.71
C ASN A 89 3.82 -6.41 8.79
N LYS A 90 4.68 -5.80 7.97
CA LYS A 90 5.65 -6.54 7.14
C LYS A 90 6.80 -7.14 7.94
N SER A 91 7.22 -6.49 9.02
CA SER A 91 8.26 -7.01 9.92
C SER A 91 7.75 -8.11 10.85
N GLU A 92 6.46 -8.14 11.15
CA GLU A 92 5.79 -9.21 11.91
C GLU A 92 5.42 -10.43 11.04
N LYS A 93 6.12 -10.66 9.92
CA LYS A 93 6.12 -12.00 9.32
C LYS A 93 6.67 -12.98 10.36
N PRO A 94 6.01 -14.13 10.57
CA PRO A 94 6.28 -14.98 11.72
C PRO A 94 7.76 -15.35 11.75
N ASN A 95 8.39 -15.15 12.90
CA ASN A 95 9.59 -15.88 13.25
C ASN A 95 9.35 -17.34 12.87
N LYS A 96 10.12 -17.87 11.90
CA LYS A 96 10.29 -19.32 11.78
C LYS A 96 10.59 -19.82 13.20
N PRO A 97 9.95 -20.90 13.68
CA PRO A 97 10.36 -21.48 14.95
C PRO A 97 11.85 -21.82 14.81
N SER A 98 12.69 -21.05 15.51
CA SER A 98 14.10 -21.37 15.66
C SER A 98 14.12 -22.71 16.37
N ALA A 99 14.52 -23.76 15.66
CA ALA A 99 14.73 -25.09 16.21
C ALA A 99 15.76 -24.99 17.34
N LYS A 100 15.27 -24.76 18.57
CA LYS A 100 16.06 -24.94 19.78
C LYS A 100 16.10 -26.44 20.01
N LYS A 101 17.29 -27.01 19.79
CA LYS A 101 17.66 -28.41 20.01
C LYS A 101 16.92 -28.99 21.23
N ALA A 102 16.08 -30.00 20.99
CA ALA A 102 15.69 -30.92 22.04
C ALA A 102 16.95 -31.69 22.46
N LEU A 103 17.45 -31.40 23.65
CA LEU A 103 18.43 -32.23 24.33
C LEU A 103 17.69 -33.51 24.74
N ILE A 104 18.00 -34.61 24.08
CA ILE A 104 17.52 -35.95 24.46
C ILE A 104 18.37 -36.39 25.65
N LEU A 105 17.69 -36.81 26.72
CA LEU A 105 18.24 -37.45 27.93
C LEU A 105 18.98 -38.75 27.61
#